data_AF-A0A8J6CDW3-F1
#
_entry.id   AF-A0A8J6CDW3-F1
#
_cell.length_a   1.000
_cell.length_b   1.000
_cell.length_c   1.000
_cell.angle_alpha   90.00
_cell.angle_beta   90.00
_cell.angle_gamma   90.00
#
_symmetry.space_group_name_H-M   'P 1'
#
loop_
_entity.id
_entity.type
_entity.pdbx_description
1 polymer ?
#
loop_
_entity_poly.entity_id
_entity_poly.type
_entity_poly.pdbx_seq_one_letter_code
_entity_poly.pdbx_strand_id
1 'polypeptide(L)'
;MLRRVDVVLLIAFSASSVRVDAMQRGAALPRAIQRVSCARIYAVAPAPPGAPPRAATVDGGESPSSSARWKRPRQHVNPLASHHQRPLKLATDWDARAFDQPRPLHIDIGCAAGHFCVHLADARPGTNVLGLEIRESLVERANGWADVRAIGNLRFLQCNANVDLPAIASACRSPLASVSIQFPDPWFKKRHHKRRVVQPELVEHIAARLPPGGTLFVQSDVRELAEAMREQIEQTTGDRLAPAPGPASDGWLDHNPIGIATEREIATARKGGNVWRALYTRL
;
A
#
# COMPACT_ATOMS: atom_id res chain seq x y z
N MET A 1 -15.23 -29.41 -34.40
CA MET A 1 -13.80 -29.27 -34.74
C MET A 1 -13.20 -28.25 -33.78
N LEU A 2 -13.10 -28.53 -32.48
CA LEU A 2 -12.16 -29.40 -31.77
C LEU A 2 -10.69 -28.98 -32.00
N ARG A 3 -10.11 -28.30 -30.98
CA ARG A 3 -8.76 -28.44 -30.37
C ARG A 3 -8.22 -27.04 -29.99
N ARG A 4 -8.13 -26.69 -28.70
CA ARG A 4 -7.19 -27.14 -27.64
C ARG A 4 -5.88 -26.32 -27.60
N VAL A 5 -5.80 -25.43 -26.57
CA VAL A 5 -4.70 -25.14 -25.60
C VAL A 5 -3.31 -24.75 -26.15
N ASP A 6 -2.47 -23.85 -25.59
CA ASP A 6 -2.07 -23.41 -24.24
C ASP A 6 -1.53 -21.94 -24.34
N VAL A 7 -1.67 -21.00 -23.38
CA VAL A 7 -1.13 -20.83 -22.01
C VAL A 7 0.42 -20.83 -21.92
N VAL A 8 0.95 -19.92 -21.09
CA VAL A 8 2.37 -19.66 -20.64
C VAL A 8 3.05 -18.50 -21.39
N LEU A 9 3.36 -17.35 -20.75
CA LEU A 9 4.45 -17.22 -19.76
C LEU A 9 4.14 -16.27 -18.59
N LEU A 10 3.92 -16.90 -17.42
CA LEU A 10 4.30 -16.45 -16.07
C LEU A 10 5.82 -16.83 -15.93
N ILE A 11 6.77 -16.19 -15.22
CA ILE A 11 6.99 -16.19 -13.76
C ILE A 11 8.31 -15.43 -13.46
N ALA A 12 8.27 -14.52 -12.49
CA ALA A 12 9.26 -14.44 -11.39
C ALA A 12 8.39 -14.23 -10.14
N PHE A 13 7.86 -15.26 -9.48
CA PHE A 13 8.54 -16.17 -8.56
C PHE A 13 7.78 -17.51 -8.47
N SER A 14 8.53 -18.60 -8.22
CA SER A 14 8.11 -20.00 -8.01
C SER A 14 8.05 -20.91 -9.24
N ALA A 15 9.12 -21.67 -9.52
CA ALA A 15 9.08 -23.07 -9.95
C ALA A 15 10.51 -23.59 -10.24
N SER A 16 11.15 -24.22 -9.26
CA SER A 16 12.05 -25.34 -9.56
C SER A 16 11.15 -26.50 -9.97
N SER A 17 11.41 -27.08 -11.15
CA SER A 17 10.67 -28.18 -11.80
C SER A 17 9.49 -27.72 -12.67
N VAL A 18 9.78 -27.38 -13.93
CA VAL A 18 9.20 -27.94 -15.18
C VAL A 18 9.84 -27.12 -16.32
N ARG A 19 10.96 -27.63 -16.83
CA ARG A 19 11.52 -27.27 -18.14
C ARG A 19 11.28 -28.45 -19.06
N VAL A 20 11.21 -28.13 -20.36
CA VAL A 20 11.41 -28.97 -21.55
C VAL A 20 10.16 -28.97 -22.44
N ASP A 21 10.39 -28.69 -23.72
CA ASP A 21 9.48 -28.75 -24.87
C ASP A 21 8.54 -27.57 -25.19
N ALA A 22 9.13 -26.44 -25.61
CA ALA A 22 8.49 -25.57 -26.60
C ALA A 22 9.53 -24.72 -27.36
N MET A 23 10.48 -25.38 -28.02
CA MET A 23 11.47 -24.73 -28.87
C MET A 23 11.52 -25.43 -30.22
N GLN A 24 10.46 -25.27 -31.04
CA GLN A 24 10.46 -25.58 -32.48
C GLN A 24 9.14 -25.10 -33.10
N ARG A 25 9.16 -23.92 -33.74
CA ARG A 25 8.43 -23.54 -34.98
C ARG A 25 8.47 -22.02 -35.13
N GLY A 26 9.26 -21.55 -36.09
CA GLY A 26 9.33 -20.14 -36.47
C GLY A 26 8.05 -19.67 -37.17
N ALA A 27 7.53 -18.53 -36.73
CA ALA A 27 6.56 -17.73 -37.48
C ALA A 27 6.70 -16.25 -37.04
N ALA A 28 6.70 -15.34 -38.01
CA ALA A 28 6.89 -13.91 -37.84
C ALA A 28 5.64 -13.21 -37.24
N LEU A 29 5.86 -12.19 -36.41
CA LEU A 29 4.83 -11.38 -35.75
C LEU A 29 4.29 -10.27 -36.67
N PRO A 30 2.97 -10.11 -36.84
CA PRO A 30 2.39 -9.02 -37.62
C PRO A 30 2.27 -7.70 -36.83
N ARG A 31 2.52 -6.59 -37.54
CA ARG A 31 2.34 -5.20 -37.08
C ARG A 31 0.86 -4.84 -37.00
N ALA A 32 0.37 -4.50 -35.80
CA ALA A 32 -0.66 -3.47 -35.56
C ALA A 32 -0.90 -3.32 -34.05
N ILE A 33 -0.26 -2.33 -33.42
CA ILE A 33 -0.64 -1.84 -32.09
C ILE A 33 -1.01 -0.37 -32.27
N GLN A 34 -2.31 -0.09 -32.28
CA GLN A 34 -2.81 1.27 -32.24
C GLN A 34 -3.50 1.48 -30.88
N ARG A 35 -2.81 2.26 -30.04
CA ARG A 35 -3.29 3.14 -28.95
C ARG A 35 -4.52 2.69 -28.14
N VAL A 36 -4.28 2.33 -26.88
CA VAL A 36 -5.23 2.61 -25.79
C VAL A 36 -4.55 3.59 -24.83
N SER A 37 -5.05 4.82 -24.82
CA SER A 37 -4.54 5.93 -24.02
C SER A 37 -4.98 5.79 -22.56
N CYS A 38 -3.99 5.91 -21.67
CA CYS A 38 -4.13 6.12 -20.24
C CYS A 38 -4.97 7.38 -19.95
N ALA A 39 -6.08 7.24 -19.23
CA ALA A 39 -6.89 8.36 -18.77
C ALA A 39 -6.88 8.44 -17.24
N ARG A 40 -6.32 9.55 -16.77
CA ARG A 40 -6.25 10.04 -15.38
C ARG A 40 -7.62 10.01 -14.69
N ILE A 41 -7.66 9.50 -13.46
CA ILE A 41 -8.72 9.83 -12.50
C ILE A 41 -8.13 10.83 -11.49
N TYR A 42 -8.11 12.10 -11.87
CA TYR A 42 -8.21 13.24 -10.95
C TYR A 42 -9.02 14.31 -11.67
N ALA A 43 -10.16 14.70 -11.09
CA ALA A 43 -11.09 15.63 -11.68
C ALA A 43 -10.50 17.04 -11.81
N VAL A 44 -10.40 17.55 -13.04
CA VAL A 44 -10.39 19.00 -13.35
C VAL A 44 -11.34 19.17 -14.55
N ALA A 45 -12.30 20.08 -14.41
CA ALA A 45 -13.33 20.35 -15.41
C ALA A 45 -12.73 20.71 -16.79
N PRO A 46 -13.36 20.32 -17.92
CA PRO A 46 -12.87 20.64 -19.25
C PRO A 46 -13.11 22.11 -19.62
N ALA A 47 -12.09 22.76 -20.18
CA ALA A 47 -12.21 24.05 -20.86
C ALA A 47 -12.94 23.89 -22.22
N PRO A 48 -13.63 24.93 -22.72
CA PRO A 48 -14.49 24.82 -23.91
C PRO A 48 -13.70 24.62 -25.22
N PRO A 49 -14.27 23.93 -26.22
CA PRO A 49 -13.60 23.63 -27.48
C PRO A 49 -13.62 24.85 -28.42
N GLY A 50 -12.46 25.26 -28.95
CA GLY A 50 -12.40 26.33 -29.96
C GLY A 50 -11.06 27.01 -30.25
N ALA A 51 -9.91 26.50 -29.80
CA ALA A 51 -8.61 27.11 -30.12
C ALA A 51 -7.96 26.42 -31.35
N PRO A 52 -7.59 27.15 -32.42
CA PRO A 52 -6.98 26.57 -33.61
C PRO A 52 -5.51 26.16 -33.38
N PRO A 53 -4.97 25.20 -34.16
CA PRO A 53 -3.58 24.75 -34.02
C PRO A 53 -2.61 25.80 -34.59
N ARG A 54 -1.62 26.23 -33.80
CA ARG A 54 -0.50 27.02 -34.31
C ARG A 54 0.59 26.09 -34.87
N ALA A 55 0.97 26.38 -36.11
CA ALA A 55 1.94 25.64 -36.91
C ALA A 55 3.36 25.65 -36.31
N ALA A 56 4.07 24.55 -36.53
CA ALA A 56 5.48 24.38 -36.21
C ALA A 56 6.34 25.20 -37.17
N THR A 57 7.21 26.05 -36.63
CA THR A 57 8.42 26.52 -37.29
C THR A 57 9.59 25.73 -36.75
N VAL A 58 10.22 24.96 -37.63
CA VAL A 58 11.49 24.28 -37.41
C VAL A 58 12.58 25.32 -37.58
N ASP A 59 13.40 25.55 -36.57
CA ASP A 59 14.72 26.15 -36.81
C ASP A 59 15.72 25.80 -35.70
N GLY A 60 16.96 25.55 -36.14
CA GLY A 60 18.20 25.74 -35.37
C GLY A 60 18.45 24.80 -34.19
N GLY A 61 19.49 23.97 -34.31
CA GLY A 61 19.83 22.95 -33.32
C GLY A 61 20.34 23.46 -31.98
N GLU A 62 20.05 22.67 -30.95
CA GLU A 62 20.85 22.56 -29.73
C GLU A 62 20.82 21.10 -29.28
N SER A 63 22.02 20.52 -29.15
CA SER A 63 22.25 19.16 -28.67
C SER A 63 21.59 18.95 -27.31
N PRO A 64 20.91 17.81 -27.06
CA PRO A 64 20.21 17.58 -25.80
C PRO A 64 21.22 17.52 -24.65
N SER A 65 21.13 18.47 -23.71
CA SER A 65 21.98 18.46 -22.53
C SER A 65 21.71 17.21 -21.69
N SER A 66 22.72 16.36 -21.64
CA SER A 66 22.74 15.12 -20.87
C SER A 66 22.90 15.43 -19.38
N SER A 67 21.81 15.59 -18.63
CA SER A 67 21.86 15.44 -17.16
C SER A 67 20.49 15.34 -16.46
N ALA A 68 19.53 14.59 -17.02
CA ALA A 68 18.42 14.09 -16.21
C ALA A 68 18.96 13.03 -15.24
N ARG A 69 19.59 13.50 -14.16
CA ARG A 69 20.18 12.70 -13.09
C ARG A 69 19.06 11.83 -12.51
N TRP A 70 19.05 10.54 -12.83
CA TRP A 70 18.11 9.57 -12.26
C TRP A 70 18.27 9.58 -10.74
N LYS A 71 17.42 10.35 -10.05
CA LYS A 71 17.45 10.44 -8.60
C LYS A 71 16.94 9.11 -8.07
N ARG A 72 17.80 8.37 -7.35
CA ARG A 72 17.38 7.18 -6.61
C ARG A 72 16.16 7.54 -5.76
N PRO A 73 15.04 6.82 -5.89
CA PRO A 73 13.86 7.06 -5.06
C PRO A 73 14.27 7.04 -3.59
N ARG A 74 13.91 8.08 -2.84
CA ARG A 74 14.18 8.12 -1.40
C ARG A 74 13.31 7.07 -0.72
N GLN A 75 13.94 6.25 0.11
CA GLN A 75 13.23 5.21 0.86
C GLN A 75 12.31 5.83 1.92
N HIS A 76 12.73 6.93 2.55
CA HIS A 76 11.98 7.63 3.58
C HIS A 76 11.53 9.01 3.10
N VAL A 77 10.36 9.46 3.56
CA VAL A 77 9.83 10.81 3.32
C VAL A 77 9.62 11.54 4.64
N ASN A 78 9.70 12.88 4.65
CA ASN A 78 9.38 13.65 5.85
C ASN A 78 7.85 13.89 5.89
N PRO A 79 7.08 13.19 6.73
CA PRO A 79 5.62 13.36 6.76
C PRO A 79 5.20 14.77 7.21
N LEU A 80 6.09 15.50 7.88
CA LEU A 80 5.86 16.87 8.36
C LEU A 80 6.12 17.94 7.29
N ALA A 81 6.45 17.56 6.05
CA ALA A 81 6.56 18.54 4.97
C ALA A 81 5.17 19.11 4.64
N SER A 82 5.07 20.42 4.38
CA SER A 82 3.79 21.13 4.22
C SER A 82 2.81 20.48 3.24
N HIS A 83 3.31 19.94 2.12
CA HIS A 83 2.46 19.28 1.13
C HIS A 83 1.85 17.96 1.61
N HIS A 84 2.48 17.25 2.56
CA HIS A 84 1.97 16.05 3.23
C HIS A 84 1.08 16.35 4.43
N GLN A 85 0.94 17.63 4.80
CA GLN A 85 0.08 18.09 5.88
C GLN A 85 -1.24 18.70 5.35
N ARG A 86 -1.37 18.83 4.03
CA ARG A 86 -2.62 19.28 3.40
C ARG A 86 -3.61 18.11 3.39
N PRO A 87 -4.80 18.25 3.99
CA PRO A 87 -5.78 17.18 4.01
C PRO A 87 -6.17 16.71 2.61
N LEU A 88 -6.28 15.41 2.45
CA LEU A 88 -6.76 14.76 1.23
C LEU A 88 -8.22 15.15 0.98
N LYS A 89 -8.50 15.62 -0.23
CA LYS A 89 -9.87 15.89 -0.68
C LYS A 89 -10.45 14.63 -1.31
N LEU A 90 -11.26 13.90 -0.55
CA LEU A 90 -11.99 12.74 -1.05
C LEU A 90 -13.39 13.13 -1.52
N ALA A 91 -13.84 12.51 -2.60
CA ALA A 91 -15.25 12.52 -2.95
C ALA A 91 -16.04 11.72 -1.89
N THR A 92 -17.29 12.10 -1.63
CA THR A 92 -18.14 11.45 -0.63
C THR A 92 -18.37 9.95 -0.91
N ASP A 93 -18.30 9.54 -2.17
CA ASP A 93 -18.51 8.18 -2.67
C ASP A 93 -17.21 7.51 -3.16
N TRP A 94 -16.03 7.99 -2.74
CA TRP A 94 -14.74 7.51 -3.26
C TRP A 94 -14.61 5.98 -3.20
N ASP A 95 -15.18 5.37 -2.17
CA ASP A 95 -15.13 3.94 -1.90
C ASP A 95 -16.04 3.11 -2.82
N ALA A 96 -17.09 3.71 -3.40
CA ALA A 96 -17.93 3.08 -4.44
C ALA A 96 -17.15 2.80 -5.72
N ARG A 97 -16.08 3.57 -5.94
CA ARG A 97 -15.16 3.40 -7.05
C ARG A 97 -13.93 2.57 -6.66
N ALA A 98 -13.78 2.28 -5.37
CA ALA A 98 -12.65 1.53 -4.83
C ALA A 98 -12.96 0.05 -4.64
N PHE A 99 -14.21 -0.27 -4.29
CA PHE A 99 -14.64 -1.62 -3.95
C PHE A 99 -15.96 -1.96 -4.65
N ASP A 100 -16.09 -3.20 -5.12
CA ASP A 100 -17.30 -3.69 -5.78
C ASP A 100 -18.54 -3.60 -4.86
N GLN A 101 -18.33 -3.83 -3.57
CA GLN A 101 -19.38 -3.75 -2.55
C GLN A 101 -18.77 -3.47 -1.17
N PRO A 102 -19.54 -2.95 -0.21
CA PRO A 102 -19.10 -2.83 1.18
C PRO A 102 -18.84 -4.22 1.80
N ARG A 103 -17.67 -4.40 2.39
CA ARG A 103 -17.22 -5.59 3.14
C ARG A 103 -16.41 -5.13 4.36
N PRO A 104 -16.14 -5.98 5.36
CA PRO A 104 -15.18 -5.67 6.41
C PRO A 104 -13.88 -5.11 5.81
N LEU A 105 -13.41 -3.98 6.33
CA LEU A 105 -12.27 -3.25 5.80
C LEU A 105 -11.01 -3.54 6.62
N HIS A 106 -9.94 -3.92 5.93
CA HIS A 106 -8.58 -3.93 6.45
C HIS A 106 -7.82 -2.73 5.89
N ILE A 107 -7.23 -1.92 6.77
CA ILE A 107 -6.36 -0.80 6.38
C ILE A 107 -4.90 -1.13 6.71
N ASP A 108 -4.02 -1.13 5.71
CA ASP A 108 -2.58 -1.25 5.91
C ASP A 108 -1.91 0.12 5.75
N ILE A 109 -1.41 0.66 6.86
CA ILE A 109 -0.77 1.99 6.92
C ILE A 109 0.71 1.85 6.60
N GLY A 110 1.16 2.55 5.56
CA GLY A 110 2.53 2.47 5.06
C GLY A 110 2.75 1.24 4.18
N CYS A 111 1.79 0.92 3.31
CA CYS A 111 1.75 -0.34 2.54
C CYS A 111 2.85 -0.51 1.48
N ALA A 112 3.77 0.46 1.36
CA ALA A 112 4.89 0.44 0.43
C ALA A 112 4.45 0.17 -1.02
N ALA A 113 4.99 -0.88 -1.65
CA ALA A 113 4.66 -1.25 -3.02
C ALA A 113 3.33 -2.02 -3.16
N GLY A 114 2.65 -2.32 -2.04
CA GLY A 114 1.31 -2.89 -2.00
C GLY A 114 1.23 -4.42 -2.17
N HIS A 115 2.35 -5.15 -2.25
CA HIS A 115 2.29 -6.60 -2.48
C HIS A 115 1.61 -7.36 -1.33
N PHE A 116 1.85 -6.95 -0.08
CA PHE A 116 1.09 -7.48 1.07
C PHE A 116 -0.42 -7.30 0.88
N CYS A 117 -0.88 -6.10 0.55
CA CYS A 117 -2.30 -5.81 0.34
C CYS A 117 -2.90 -6.64 -0.80
N VAL A 118 -2.15 -6.81 -1.89
CA VAL A 118 -2.54 -7.66 -3.02
C VAL A 118 -2.73 -9.11 -2.57
N HIS A 119 -1.75 -9.69 -1.87
CA HIS A 119 -1.86 -11.05 -1.36
C HIS A 119 -3.01 -11.20 -0.36
N LEU A 120 -3.22 -10.20 0.49
CA LEU A 120 -4.31 -10.19 1.46
C LEU A 120 -5.68 -10.14 0.78
N ALA A 121 -5.84 -9.30 -0.24
CA ALA A 121 -7.07 -9.19 -1.02
C ALA A 121 -7.39 -10.50 -1.76
N ASP A 122 -6.38 -11.14 -2.35
CA ASP A 122 -6.50 -12.45 -3.01
C ASP A 122 -6.88 -13.56 -2.01
N ALA A 123 -6.22 -13.60 -0.85
CA ALA A 123 -6.45 -14.62 0.17
C ALA A 123 -7.76 -14.44 0.94
N ARG A 124 -8.31 -13.22 0.99
CA ARG A 124 -9.51 -12.86 1.74
C ARG A 124 -10.50 -12.07 0.87
N PRO A 125 -11.14 -12.71 -0.13
CA PRO A 125 -12.09 -12.02 -1.01
C PRO A 125 -13.28 -11.41 -0.26
N GLY A 126 -13.62 -11.95 0.92
CA GLY A 126 -14.66 -11.39 1.81
C GLY A 126 -14.26 -10.11 2.55
N THR A 127 -13.05 -9.59 2.34
CA THR A 127 -12.51 -8.40 3.00
C THR A 127 -12.09 -7.37 1.96
N ASN A 128 -12.47 -6.12 2.17
CA ASN A 128 -11.93 -5.00 1.39
C ASN A 128 -10.58 -4.59 2.00
N VAL A 129 -9.58 -4.37 1.15
CA VAL A 129 -8.23 -4.00 1.57
C VAL A 129 -7.90 -2.60 1.06
N LEU A 130 -7.52 -1.72 1.97
CA LEU A 130 -7.11 -0.35 1.67
C LEU A 130 -5.65 -0.15 2.08
N GLY A 131 -4.77 0.02 1.10
CA GLY A 131 -3.39 0.40 1.36
C GLY A 131 -3.23 1.92 1.41
N LEU A 132 -2.66 2.45 2.48
CA LEU A 132 -2.33 3.87 2.62
C LEU A 132 -0.82 4.06 2.48
N GLU A 133 -0.39 4.91 1.55
CA GLU A 133 1.02 5.21 1.33
C GLU A 133 1.20 6.68 0.99
N ILE A 134 2.27 7.29 1.50
CA ILE A 134 2.51 8.73 1.38
C ILE A 134 3.21 9.08 0.05
N ARG A 135 3.93 8.13 -0.54
CA ARG A 135 4.62 8.25 -1.83
C ARG A 135 3.68 7.95 -3.00
N GLU A 136 3.32 9.01 -3.71
CA GLU A 136 2.45 8.98 -4.88
C GLU A 136 2.86 7.94 -5.94
N SER A 137 4.13 7.89 -6.32
CA SER A 137 4.59 6.96 -7.36
C SER A 137 4.44 5.47 -7.01
N LEU A 138 4.38 5.11 -5.73
CA LEU A 138 4.09 3.75 -5.31
C LEU A 138 2.60 3.44 -5.39
N VAL A 139 1.76 4.39 -4.99
CA VAL A 139 0.30 4.27 -5.05
C VAL A 139 -0.17 4.17 -6.50
N GLU A 140 0.33 5.03 -7.39
CA GLU A 140 0.01 4.99 -8.82
C GLU A 140 0.37 3.63 -9.43
N ARG A 141 1.57 3.13 -9.12
CA ARG A 141 2.00 1.81 -9.58
C ARG A 141 1.11 0.71 -9.03
N ALA A 142 0.86 0.68 -7.72
CA ALA A 142 0.06 -0.35 -7.06
C ALA A 142 -1.39 -0.39 -7.59
N ASN A 143 -2.02 0.77 -7.80
CA ASN A 143 -3.34 0.85 -8.43
C ASN A 143 -3.29 0.36 -9.89
N GLY A 144 -2.26 0.72 -10.67
CA GLY A 144 -2.10 0.19 -12.02
C GLY A 144 -2.01 -1.34 -12.08
N TRP A 145 -1.34 -1.97 -11.11
CA TRP A 145 -1.29 -3.43 -10.98
C TRP A 145 -2.65 -4.03 -10.56
N ALA A 146 -3.35 -3.41 -9.62
CA ALA A 146 -4.67 -3.84 -9.17
C ALA A 146 -5.70 -3.77 -10.31
N ASP A 147 -5.66 -2.69 -11.10
CA ASP A 147 -6.55 -2.46 -12.24
C ASP A 147 -6.32 -3.50 -13.35
N VAL A 148 -5.06 -3.77 -13.72
CA VAL A 148 -4.71 -4.81 -14.73
C VAL A 148 -5.18 -6.20 -14.29
N ARG A 149 -5.17 -6.47 -12.98
CA ARG A 149 -5.64 -7.74 -12.41
C ARG A 149 -7.14 -7.76 -12.08
N ALA A 150 -7.85 -6.64 -12.27
CA ALA A 150 -9.25 -6.47 -11.93
C ALA A 150 -9.61 -6.91 -10.48
N ILE A 151 -8.79 -6.52 -9.49
CA ILE A 151 -9.03 -6.87 -8.09
C ILE A 151 -10.08 -5.92 -7.48
N GLY A 152 -11.33 -6.37 -7.40
CA GLY A 152 -12.47 -5.55 -6.97
C GLY A 152 -12.61 -5.28 -5.46
N ASN A 153 -11.76 -5.88 -4.63
CA ASN A 153 -11.72 -5.67 -3.16
C ASN A 153 -10.42 -5.00 -2.68
N LEU A 154 -9.70 -4.29 -3.55
CA LEU A 154 -8.42 -3.67 -3.23
C LEU A 154 -8.30 -2.26 -3.81
N ARG A 155 -7.83 -1.31 -2.97
CA ARG A 155 -7.49 0.04 -3.42
C ARG A 155 -6.30 0.61 -2.66
N PHE A 156 -5.56 1.51 -3.31
CA PHE A 156 -4.49 2.27 -2.69
C PHE A 156 -4.78 3.77 -2.72
N LEU A 157 -4.53 4.47 -1.60
CA LEU A 157 -4.65 5.92 -1.51
C LEU A 157 -3.31 6.56 -1.17
N GLN A 158 -3.02 7.67 -1.87
CA GLN A 158 -1.90 8.54 -1.57
C GLN A 158 -2.31 9.48 -0.43
N CYS A 159 -1.72 9.30 0.75
CA CYS A 159 -2.09 10.10 1.91
C CYS A 159 -1.03 10.08 3.02
N ASN A 160 -1.12 11.02 3.95
CA ASN A 160 -0.46 10.94 5.24
C ASN A 160 -1.48 10.43 6.26
N ALA A 161 -1.33 9.19 6.72
CA ALA A 161 -2.30 8.57 7.62
C ALA A 161 -2.54 9.37 8.92
N ASN A 162 -1.54 10.09 9.45
CA ASN A 162 -1.71 10.95 10.64
C ASN A 162 -2.64 12.16 10.39
N VAL A 163 -2.85 12.54 9.13
CA VAL A 163 -3.69 13.68 8.74
C VAL A 163 -5.01 13.20 8.17
N ASP A 164 -4.96 12.17 7.32
CA ASP A 164 -6.05 11.83 6.41
C ASP A 164 -6.92 10.67 6.89
N LEU A 165 -6.43 9.83 7.82
CA LEU A 165 -7.17 8.65 8.28
C LEU A 165 -8.58 8.99 8.81
N PRO A 166 -8.80 10.06 9.61
CA PRO A 166 -10.14 10.42 10.08
C PRO A 166 -11.13 10.67 8.94
N ALA A 167 -10.71 11.40 7.90
CA ALA A 167 -11.55 11.70 6.74
C ALA A 167 -11.82 10.44 5.91
N ILE A 168 -10.78 9.63 5.66
CA ILE A 168 -10.88 8.37 4.91
C ILE A 168 -11.85 7.41 5.60
N ALA A 169 -11.69 7.17 6.90
CA ALA A 169 -12.47 6.20 7.66
C ALA A 169 -13.91 6.66 7.94
N SER A 170 -14.17 7.97 7.91
CA SER A 170 -15.52 8.52 8.09
C SER A 170 -16.33 8.46 6.78
N ALA A 171 -15.68 8.66 5.64
CA ALA A 171 -16.33 8.63 4.33
C ALA A 171 -16.51 7.21 3.74
N CYS A 172 -15.88 6.18 4.33
CA CYS A 172 -15.96 4.82 3.82
C CYS A 172 -17.21 4.08 4.32
N ARG A 173 -17.99 3.50 3.41
CA ARG A 173 -19.13 2.62 3.73
C ARG A 173 -18.71 1.24 4.20
N SER A 174 -17.49 0.81 3.87
CA SER A 174 -16.94 -0.46 4.35
C SER A 174 -16.60 -0.34 5.84
N PRO A 175 -17.20 -1.15 6.73
CA PRO A 175 -16.95 -1.03 8.16
C PRO A 175 -15.50 -1.44 8.48
N LEU A 176 -14.79 -0.60 9.23
CA LEU A 176 -13.43 -0.90 9.69
C LEU A 176 -13.45 -2.17 10.54
N ALA A 177 -12.60 -3.14 10.22
CA ALA A 177 -12.47 -4.40 10.95
C ALA A 177 -11.06 -4.59 11.50
N SER A 178 -10.04 -4.17 10.76
CA SER A 178 -8.65 -4.28 11.22
C SER A 178 -7.74 -3.24 10.61
N VAL A 179 -6.66 -2.92 11.32
CA VAL A 179 -5.59 -2.03 10.87
C VAL A 179 -4.25 -2.73 11.06
N SER A 180 -3.33 -2.57 10.11
CA SER A 180 -1.93 -2.96 10.27
C SER A 180 -0.97 -1.80 10.05
N ILE A 181 0.11 -1.79 10.83
CA ILE A 181 1.25 -0.88 10.66
C ILE A 181 2.52 -1.72 10.66
N GLN A 182 3.11 -1.93 9.49
CA GLN A 182 4.14 -2.94 9.30
C GLN A 182 5.45 -2.32 8.82
N PHE A 183 6.52 -2.50 9.60
CA PHE A 183 7.87 -2.00 9.32
C PHE A 183 7.94 -0.50 9.00
N PRO A 184 7.32 0.39 9.82
CA PRO A 184 7.37 1.82 9.55
C PRO A 184 8.80 2.38 9.70
N ASP A 185 9.04 3.55 9.12
CA ASP A 185 10.35 4.21 9.21
C ASP A 185 10.76 4.45 10.69
N PRO A 186 11.92 3.95 11.15
CA PRO A 186 12.29 3.97 12.57
C PRO A 186 12.68 5.37 13.08
N TRP A 187 13.16 6.24 12.20
CA TRP A 187 13.66 7.58 12.53
C TRP A 187 14.58 7.61 13.75
N PHE A 188 15.70 6.87 13.72
CA PHE A 188 16.61 6.63 14.86
C PHE A 188 17.09 7.86 15.67
N LYS A 189 17.08 9.07 15.08
CA LYS A 189 17.51 10.28 15.79
C LYS A 189 16.34 10.82 16.61
N LYS A 190 16.50 11.01 17.93
CA LYS A 190 15.46 11.55 18.85
C LYS A 190 14.66 12.73 18.28
N ARG A 191 15.34 13.73 17.70
CA ARG A 191 14.71 14.90 17.07
C ARG A 191 13.75 14.60 15.90
N HIS A 192 13.79 13.38 15.36
CA HIS A 192 12.93 12.90 14.28
C HIS A 192 11.85 11.93 14.76
N HIS A 193 11.75 11.61 16.06
CA HIS A 193 10.72 10.68 16.56
C HIS A 193 9.30 11.16 16.26
N LYS A 194 9.06 12.48 16.22
CA LYS A 194 7.81 13.10 15.76
C LYS A 194 7.42 12.80 14.30
N ARG A 195 8.28 12.11 13.54
CA ARG A 195 8.01 11.66 12.16
C ARG A 195 7.62 10.18 12.11
N ARG A 196 7.70 9.45 13.22
CA ARG A 196 7.23 8.06 13.28
C ARG A 196 5.73 8.05 13.05
N VAL A 197 5.24 7.04 12.36
CA VAL A 197 3.82 6.97 12.01
C VAL A 197 2.92 6.78 13.23
N VAL A 198 3.36 5.99 14.23
CA VAL A 198 2.63 5.73 15.47
C VAL A 198 2.82 6.92 16.42
N GLN A 199 1.96 7.91 16.28
CA GLN A 199 1.79 9.05 17.20
C GLN A 199 0.47 8.90 17.97
N PRO A 200 0.30 9.60 19.11
CA PRO A 200 -0.91 9.49 19.93
C PRO A 200 -2.19 9.75 19.12
N GLU A 201 -2.18 10.76 18.25
CA GLU A 201 -3.37 11.16 17.49
C GLU A 201 -3.83 10.05 16.53
N LEU A 202 -2.90 9.40 15.83
CA LEU A 202 -3.23 8.28 14.95
C LEU A 202 -3.80 7.10 15.74
N VAL A 203 -3.16 6.75 16.86
CA VAL A 203 -3.58 5.65 17.73
C VAL A 203 -4.97 5.90 18.30
N GLU A 204 -5.23 7.13 18.77
CA GLU A 204 -6.53 7.56 19.27
C GLU A 204 -7.62 7.37 18.22
N HIS A 205 -7.37 7.83 16.98
CA HIS A 205 -8.30 7.68 15.88
C HIS A 205 -8.57 6.22 15.53
N ILE A 206 -7.55 5.36 15.53
CA ILE A 206 -7.71 3.92 15.29
C ILE A 206 -8.58 3.30 16.40
N ALA A 207 -8.26 3.55 17.67
CA ALA A 207 -8.99 2.97 18.80
C ALA A 207 -10.45 3.45 18.87
N ALA A 208 -10.71 4.71 18.52
CA ALA A 208 -12.06 5.27 18.47
C ALA A 208 -12.90 4.69 17.33
N ARG A 209 -12.27 4.25 16.22
CA ARG A 209 -12.98 3.80 15.01
C ARG A 209 -13.08 2.28 14.87
N LEU A 210 -12.17 1.53 15.48
CA LEU A 210 -12.28 0.07 15.53
C LEU A 210 -13.54 -0.32 16.31
N PRO A 211 -14.39 -1.21 15.78
CA PRO A 211 -15.50 -1.79 16.54
C PRO A 211 -14.95 -2.76 17.60
N PRO A 212 -15.71 -3.09 18.65
CA PRO A 212 -15.39 -4.21 19.54
C PRO A 212 -15.05 -5.48 18.75
N GLY A 213 -13.96 -6.16 19.13
CA GLY A 213 -13.38 -7.31 18.41
C GLY A 213 -12.50 -6.94 17.21
N GLY A 214 -12.46 -5.68 16.78
CA GLY A 214 -11.57 -5.21 15.72
C GLY A 214 -10.11 -5.19 16.18
N THR A 215 -9.17 -5.34 15.24
CA THR A 215 -7.75 -5.56 15.59
C THR A 215 -6.81 -4.49 15.06
N LEU A 216 -5.80 -4.13 15.86
CA LEU A 216 -4.62 -3.36 15.44
C LEU A 216 -3.39 -4.27 15.50
N PHE A 217 -2.76 -4.52 14.36
CA PHE A 217 -1.51 -5.29 14.26
C PHE A 217 -0.32 -4.37 13.97
N VAL A 218 0.74 -4.47 14.76
CA VAL A 218 1.98 -3.73 14.53
C VAL A 218 3.18 -4.68 14.51
N GLN A 219 4.10 -4.44 13.59
CA GLN A 219 5.36 -5.17 13.56
C GLN A 219 6.54 -4.36 13.06
N SER A 220 7.75 -4.70 13.52
CA SER A 220 9.00 -4.05 13.13
C SER A 220 10.19 -5.01 13.30
N ASP A 221 11.21 -4.87 12.46
CA ASP A 221 12.52 -5.51 12.58
C ASP A 221 13.56 -4.62 13.29
N VAL A 222 13.10 -3.54 13.92
CA VAL A 222 13.86 -2.66 14.80
C VAL A 222 13.19 -2.69 16.18
N ARG A 223 13.88 -3.25 17.17
CA ARG A 223 13.35 -3.48 18.52
C ARG A 223 12.92 -2.17 19.19
N GLU A 224 13.76 -1.16 19.15
CA GLU A 224 13.50 0.13 19.80
C GLU A 224 12.32 0.86 19.16
N LEU A 225 12.05 0.61 17.86
CA LEU A 225 10.85 1.11 17.21
C LEU A 225 9.62 0.31 17.66
N ALA A 226 9.71 -1.02 17.72
CA ALA A 226 8.61 -1.86 18.16
C ALA A 226 8.19 -1.51 19.59
N GLU A 227 9.15 -1.41 20.51
CA GLU A 227 8.92 -1.03 21.91
C GLU A 227 8.25 0.35 21.99
N ALA A 228 8.72 1.34 21.21
CA ALA A 228 8.10 2.66 21.17
C ALA A 228 6.69 2.67 20.57
N MET A 229 6.39 1.79 19.59
CA MET A 229 5.02 1.64 19.08
C MET A 229 4.10 1.04 20.13
N ARG A 230 4.54 -0.03 20.81
CA ARG A 230 3.81 -0.68 21.90
C ARG A 230 3.50 0.30 23.03
N GLU A 231 4.52 1.01 23.51
CA GLU A 231 4.39 2.02 24.57
C GLU A 231 3.38 3.10 24.18
N GLN A 232 3.49 3.65 22.97
CA GLN A 232 2.56 4.68 22.49
C GLN A 232 1.12 4.18 22.41
N ILE A 233 0.92 2.95 21.93
CA ILE A 233 -0.41 2.34 21.83
C ILE A 233 -1.01 2.22 23.22
N GLU A 234 -0.31 1.57 24.14
CA GLU A 234 -0.80 1.30 25.49
C GLU A 234 -1.06 2.58 26.29
N GLN A 235 -0.17 3.59 26.19
CA GLN A 235 -0.35 4.88 26.86
C GLN A 235 -1.55 5.67 26.33
N THR A 236 -1.80 5.61 25.02
CA THR A 236 -2.89 6.39 24.40
C THR A 236 -4.24 5.71 24.58
N THR A 237 -4.30 4.38 24.43
CA THR A 237 -5.59 3.68 24.39
C THR A 237 -6.11 3.28 25.75
N GLY A 238 -5.24 3.14 26.75
CA GLY A 238 -5.61 2.59 28.04
C GLY A 238 -6.21 1.20 27.87
N ASP A 239 -7.40 0.97 28.43
CA ASP A 239 -8.13 -0.29 28.38
C ASP A 239 -8.88 -0.53 27.06
N ARG A 240 -8.99 0.46 26.16
CA ARG A 240 -9.77 0.30 24.92
C ARG A 240 -9.19 -0.73 23.95
N LEU A 241 -7.87 -0.90 23.94
CA LEU A 241 -7.16 -1.91 23.13
C LEU A 241 -6.40 -2.86 24.05
N ALA A 242 -6.82 -4.12 24.10
CA ALA A 242 -6.16 -5.16 24.87
C ALA A 242 -5.11 -5.89 24.01
N PRO A 243 -3.85 -6.03 24.48
CA PRO A 243 -2.84 -6.80 23.78
C PRO A 243 -3.19 -8.29 23.81
N ALA A 244 -3.01 -8.97 22.67
CA ALA A 244 -3.02 -10.42 22.62
C ALA A 244 -1.84 -10.97 23.43
N PRO A 245 -2.05 -12.02 24.24
CA PRO A 245 -0.97 -12.58 25.06
C PRO A 245 0.10 -13.21 24.15
N GLY A 246 1.33 -12.70 24.23
CA GLY A 246 2.51 -13.36 23.65
C GLY A 246 3.01 -14.50 24.55
N PRO A 247 3.86 -15.41 24.04
CA PRO A 247 4.55 -16.41 24.85
C PRO A 247 5.44 -15.76 25.93
N ALA A 248 4.89 -15.64 27.14
CA ALA A 248 5.43 -15.51 28.50
C ALA A 248 6.75 -14.76 28.84
N SER A 249 7.69 -14.43 27.96
CA SER A 249 8.97 -13.80 28.37
C SER A 249 9.07 -12.29 28.17
N ASP A 250 8.49 -11.74 27.10
CA ASP A 250 8.62 -10.31 26.76
C ASP A 250 7.37 -9.69 26.09
N GLY A 251 6.32 -10.49 25.94
CA GLY A 251 5.00 -10.07 25.43
C GLY A 251 4.91 -9.90 23.91
N TRP A 252 5.95 -10.25 23.14
CA TRP A 252 5.89 -10.22 21.67
C TRP A 252 5.31 -11.53 21.11
N LEU A 253 4.59 -11.45 19.98
CA LEU A 253 4.10 -12.63 19.28
C LEU A 253 5.23 -13.34 18.53
N ASP A 254 5.26 -14.67 18.63
CA ASP A 254 6.21 -15.55 17.95
C ASP A 254 5.84 -15.83 16.47
N HIS A 255 4.57 -15.70 16.13
CA HIS A 255 4.05 -15.88 14.78
C HIS A 255 3.37 -14.62 14.24
N ASN A 256 3.21 -14.55 12.91
CA ASN A 256 2.44 -13.50 12.25
C ASN A 256 0.93 -13.87 12.30
N PRO A 257 0.09 -13.12 13.04
CA PRO A 257 -1.33 -13.44 13.21
C PRO A 257 -2.16 -13.21 11.94
N ILE A 258 -1.65 -12.46 10.95
CA ILE A 258 -2.31 -12.28 9.65
C ILE A 258 -2.10 -13.51 8.76
N GLY A 259 -1.03 -14.27 8.96
CA GLY A 259 -0.67 -15.43 8.14
C GLY A 259 -0.14 -15.07 6.74
N ILE A 260 0.08 -13.78 6.47
CA ILE A 260 0.65 -13.29 5.21
C ILE A 260 1.84 -12.40 5.54
N ALA A 261 3.02 -12.80 5.09
CA ALA A 261 4.26 -12.07 5.34
C ALA A 261 4.45 -10.93 4.32
N THR A 262 4.96 -9.79 4.79
CA THR A 262 5.41 -8.71 3.90
C THR A 262 6.76 -9.05 3.27
N GLU A 263 7.16 -8.34 2.22
CA GLU A 263 8.47 -8.47 1.61
C GLU A 263 9.59 -8.16 2.61
N ARG A 264 9.34 -7.21 3.53
CA ARG A 264 10.30 -6.86 4.58
C ARG A 264 10.43 -8.00 5.60
N GLU A 265 9.31 -8.59 6.02
CA GLU A 265 9.32 -9.75 6.92
C GLU A 265 10.09 -10.93 6.32
N ILE A 266 9.82 -11.25 5.05
CA ILE A 266 10.55 -12.29 4.30
C ILE A 266 12.04 -11.96 4.23
N ALA A 267 12.39 -10.71 3.92
CA ALA A 267 13.78 -10.28 3.83
C ALA A 267 14.51 -10.33 5.18
N THR A 268 13.84 -10.02 6.28
CA THR A 268 14.38 -10.10 7.64
C THR A 268 14.59 -11.56 8.05
N ALA A 269 13.60 -12.43 7.83
CA ALA A 269 13.71 -13.86 8.11
C ALA A 269 14.86 -14.52 7.33
N ARG A 270 15.02 -14.19 6.04
CA ARG A 270 16.15 -14.69 5.21
C ARG A 270 17.53 -14.32 5.73
N LYS A 271 17.62 -13.27 6.56
CA LYS A 271 18.88 -12.83 7.19
C LYS A 271 19.05 -13.38 8.61
N GLY A 272 18.11 -14.21 9.09
CA GLY A 272 18.08 -14.65 10.48
C GLY A 272 17.77 -13.53 11.48
N GLY A 273 17.15 -12.44 11.02
CA GLY A 273 16.77 -11.32 11.88
C GLY A 273 15.48 -11.57 12.65
N ASN A 274 15.31 -10.86 13.76
CA ASN A 274 14.10 -10.89 14.57
C ASN A 274 13.05 -9.91 14.04
N VAL A 275 11.78 -10.24 14.28
CA VAL A 275 10.63 -9.35 14.03
C VAL A 275 9.80 -9.32 15.31
N TRP A 276 9.61 -8.12 15.85
CA TRP A 276 8.83 -7.87 17.05
C TRP A 276 7.40 -7.52 16.64
N ARG A 277 6.42 -8.26 17.18
CA ARG A 277 5.02 -8.24 16.74
C ARG A 277 4.08 -8.07 17.92
N ALA A 278 3.12 -7.17 17.81
CA ALA A 278 2.03 -7.03 18.77
C ALA A 278 0.70 -6.97 18.02
N LEU A 279 -0.31 -7.66 18.58
CA LEU A 279 -1.69 -7.60 18.13
C LEU A 279 -2.52 -7.05 19.28
N TYR A 280 -3.38 -6.09 18.99
CA TYR A 280 -4.33 -5.55 19.93
C TYR A 280 -5.75 -5.82 19.45
N THR A 281 -6.65 -6.09 20.38
CA THR A 281 -8.08 -6.25 20.12
C THR A 281 -8.84 -5.14 20.82
N ARG A 282 -9.78 -4.51 20.12
CA ARG A 282 -10.69 -3.52 20.70
C ARG A 282 -11.67 -4.22 21.64
N LEU A 283 -11.72 -3.79 22.90
CA LEU A 283 -12.67 -4.28 23.90
C LEU A 283 -14.10 -3.78 23.67
#